data_AF-A0A1Q7WIA1-F1
#
_entry.id   AF-A0A1Q7WIA1-F1
#
_cell.length_a   1.000
_cell.length_b   1.000
_cell.length_c   1.000
_cell.angle_alpha   90.00
_cell.angle_beta   90.00
_cell.angle_gamma   90.00
#
_symmetry.space_group_name_H-M   'P 1'
#
loop_
_entity.id
_entity.type
_entity.pdbx_description
1 polymer ?
#
loop_
_entity_poly.entity_id
_entity_poly.type
_entity_poly.pdbx_seq_one_letter_code
_entity_poly.pdbx_strand_id
1 'polypeptide(L)'
;MFAVAAAVAIPSSPAHASGFPAAGGSGWSWSYRYTSGTDLSVAGGLPGVFMRMSGSDVDGNRTLFPLVLDTARDGFCAGVAVYDSDGNQVIAPLITCDGQAFGTTRSFRGDATVLLFQANGQGIISGGFYFETIPGFDGDPGMRTAGTGFHWNYTNATNFAFDMTVPGASVQGTGFHETSPDARGARFTIAWTGGSSCVQADIQGEEPTIPGGNTAVACPFGSPGSGSLRNMHNGVVLRTFAGSHALNGRIPMPFTFAS
;
A
#
# COMPACT_ATOMS: atom_id res chain seq x y z
N MET A 1 23.24 51.01 26.57
CA MET A 1 23.07 49.58 26.91
C MET A 1 21.92 49.44 27.89
N PHE A 2 20.76 48.99 27.42
CA PHE A 2 19.72 48.34 28.23
C PHE A 2 18.95 47.43 27.28
N ALA A 3 19.05 46.12 27.50
CA ALA A 3 18.33 45.10 26.76
C ALA A 3 16.94 44.92 27.37
N VAL A 4 15.88 44.99 26.56
CA VAL A 4 14.53 44.60 26.99
C VAL A 4 14.20 43.31 26.26
N ALA A 5 14.18 42.20 27.03
CA ALA A 5 13.67 40.92 26.58
C ALA A 5 12.13 41.00 26.50
N ALA A 6 11.58 40.96 25.30
CA ALA A 6 10.15 40.76 25.10
C ALA A 6 9.87 39.25 25.07
N ALA A 7 9.21 38.76 26.12
CA ALA A 7 8.75 37.38 26.22
C ALA A 7 7.79 37.06 25.07
N VAL A 8 8.10 36.04 24.28
CA VAL A 8 7.17 35.46 23.32
C VAL A 8 6.08 34.77 24.13
N ALA A 9 4.86 35.28 24.05
CA ALA A 9 3.69 34.56 24.54
C ALA A 9 3.52 33.30 23.69
N ILE A 10 3.90 32.16 24.26
CA ILE A 10 3.59 30.84 23.69
C ILE A 10 2.08 30.67 23.89
N PRO A 11 1.25 30.51 22.83
CA PRO A 11 -0.12 30.08 23.03
C PRO A 11 -0.07 28.73 23.76
N SER A 12 -0.57 28.74 24.99
CA SER A 12 -0.71 27.58 25.85
C SER A 12 -1.67 26.58 25.22
N SER A 13 -1.14 25.38 24.99
CA SER A 13 -1.81 24.10 24.80
C SER A 13 -2.73 23.96 23.58
N PRO A 14 -2.42 23.06 22.62
CA PRO A 14 -3.46 22.18 22.16
C PRO A 14 -3.84 21.28 23.33
N ALA A 15 -5.14 21.22 23.62
CA ALA A 15 -5.74 20.14 24.36
C ALA A 15 -5.15 18.80 23.89
N HIS A 16 -4.99 17.85 24.81
CA HIS A 16 -4.77 16.45 24.48
C HIS A 16 -5.69 16.09 23.32
N ALA A 17 -5.12 15.92 22.12
CA ALA A 17 -5.88 15.38 21.01
C ALA A 17 -6.32 14.00 21.48
N SER A 18 -7.64 13.82 21.61
CA SER A 18 -8.26 12.51 21.72
C SER A 18 -7.98 11.78 20.40
N GLY A 19 -6.74 11.30 20.29
CA GLY A 19 -6.10 10.81 19.09
C GLY A 19 -6.30 9.32 18.97
N PHE A 20 -7.34 8.92 18.27
CA PHE A 20 -7.31 7.63 17.59
C PHE A 20 -7.17 7.92 16.10
N PRO A 21 -6.59 7.00 15.30
CA PRO A 21 -6.54 7.14 13.86
C PRO A 21 -7.93 7.49 13.32
N ALA A 22 -8.00 8.32 12.29
CA ALA A 22 -9.26 8.65 11.64
C ALA A 22 -10.02 7.34 11.33
N ALA A 23 -11.27 7.23 11.79
CA ALA A 23 -12.07 6.04 11.52
C ALA A 23 -12.24 5.85 10.00
N GLY A 24 -12.03 4.63 9.52
CA GLY A 24 -12.06 4.31 8.10
C GLY A 24 -10.74 4.63 7.37
N GLY A 25 -10.79 4.68 6.05
CA GLY A 25 -9.59 4.65 5.21
C GLY A 25 -9.03 5.98 4.79
N SER A 26 -9.60 7.11 5.23
CA SER A 26 -9.09 8.43 4.86
C SER A 26 -7.58 8.52 5.14
N GLY A 27 -6.79 8.85 4.11
CA GLY A 27 -5.33 8.95 4.21
C GLY A 27 -4.57 7.63 4.01
N TRP A 28 -5.26 6.49 3.91
CA TRP A 28 -4.64 5.21 3.59
C TRP A 28 -4.32 5.13 2.10
N SER A 29 -3.09 4.81 1.76
CA SER A 29 -2.67 4.59 0.37
C SER A 29 -1.43 3.73 0.29
N TRP A 30 -1.25 3.07 -0.85
CA TRP A 30 -0.05 2.32 -1.16
C TRP A 30 0.25 2.39 -2.65
N SER A 31 1.53 2.41 -3.00
CA SER A 31 1.98 2.12 -4.35
C SER A 31 3.34 1.49 -4.31
N TYR A 32 3.57 0.55 -5.23
CA TYR A 32 4.91 0.27 -5.70
C TYR A 32 4.90 0.17 -7.22
N ARG A 33 6.01 0.59 -7.84
CA ARG A 33 6.17 0.61 -9.29
C ARG A 33 7.63 0.40 -9.62
N TYR A 34 7.92 -0.50 -10.55
CA TYR A 34 9.22 -0.52 -11.22
C TYR A 34 9.33 0.72 -12.11
N THR A 35 10.39 1.51 -11.92
CA THR A 35 10.69 2.69 -12.75
C THR A 35 11.67 2.34 -13.88
N SER A 36 12.40 1.25 -13.74
CA SER A 36 13.27 0.66 -14.76
C SER A 36 13.31 -0.87 -14.58
N GLY A 37 14.18 -1.56 -15.31
CA GLY A 37 14.42 -2.99 -15.09
C GLY A 37 15.12 -3.33 -13.78
N THR A 38 15.67 -2.31 -13.10
CA THR A 38 16.46 -2.48 -11.87
C THR A 38 16.07 -1.53 -10.76
N ASP A 39 15.14 -0.61 -10.99
CA ASP A 39 14.77 0.43 -10.02
C ASP A 39 13.29 0.35 -9.68
N LEU A 40 12.98 0.60 -8.41
CA LEU A 40 11.62 0.61 -7.88
C LEU A 40 11.35 1.88 -7.07
N SER A 41 10.10 2.34 -7.12
CA SER A 41 9.56 3.41 -6.30
C SER A 41 8.38 2.89 -5.51
N VAL A 42 8.33 3.21 -4.22
CA VAL A 42 7.27 2.84 -3.29
C VAL A 42 6.79 4.08 -2.57
N ALA A 43 5.49 4.18 -2.34
CA ALA A 43 4.91 5.16 -1.43
C ALA A 43 3.79 4.53 -0.59
N GLY A 44 3.61 5.03 0.62
CA GLY A 44 2.52 4.61 1.49
C GLY A 44 2.05 5.77 2.36
N GLY A 45 0.79 5.74 2.75
CA GLY A 45 0.19 6.76 3.59
C GLY A 45 -0.76 6.15 4.62
N LEU A 46 -0.74 6.73 5.80
CA LEU A 46 -1.75 6.60 6.86
C LEU A 46 -2.02 8.02 7.41
N PRO A 47 -3.13 8.24 8.13
CA PRO A 47 -3.26 9.45 8.95
C PRO A 47 -1.98 9.69 9.78
N GLY A 48 -1.39 10.88 9.64
CA GLY A 48 -0.16 11.25 10.34
C GLY A 48 1.14 10.65 9.78
N VAL A 49 1.10 9.62 8.92
CA VAL A 49 2.30 8.92 8.43
C VAL A 49 2.37 8.98 6.92
N PHE A 50 3.49 9.43 6.39
CA PHE A 50 3.79 9.29 4.96
C PHE A 50 5.14 8.61 4.78
N MET A 51 5.21 7.68 3.83
CA MET A 51 6.43 6.97 3.49
C MET A 51 6.68 7.01 2.00
N ARG A 52 7.95 7.16 1.64
CA ARG A 52 8.47 6.90 0.30
C ARG A 52 9.71 6.04 0.39
N MET A 53 9.91 5.16 -0.58
CA MET A 53 11.17 4.47 -0.77
C MET A 53 11.55 4.48 -2.24
N SER A 54 12.81 4.72 -2.52
CA SER A 54 13.44 4.19 -3.72
C SER A 54 14.03 2.82 -3.41
N GLY A 55 14.27 2.01 -4.43
CA GLY A 55 15.01 0.77 -4.26
C GLY A 55 15.66 0.30 -5.55
N SER A 56 16.67 -0.53 -5.39
CA SER A 56 17.31 -1.26 -6.48
C SER A 56 16.92 -2.74 -6.40
N ASP A 57 16.72 -3.37 -7.55
CA ASP A 57 16.51 -4.81 -7.73
C ASP A 57 17.39 -5.29 -8.90
N VAL A 58 18.56 -5.81 -8.59
CA VAL A 58 19.50 -6.33 -9.59
C VAL A 58 19.57 -7.84 -9.43
N ASP A 59 19.05 -8.56 -10.42
CA ASP A 59 19.03 -10.02 -10.43
C ASP A 59 18.42 -10.65 -9.17
N GLY A 60 17.41 -9.97 -8.61
CA GLY A 60 16.63 -10.39 -7.45
C GLY A 60 17.26 -9.95 -6.13
N ASN A 61 18.45 -9.35 -6.18
CA ASN A 61 19.08 -8.76 -5.01
C ASN A 61 18.59 -7.33 -4.83
N ARG A 62 17.89 -7.10 -3.71
CA ARG A 62 17.11 -5.89 -3.46
C ARG A 62 17.74 -5.06 -2.37
N THR A 63 17.63 -3.75 -2.49
CA THR A 63 17.99 -2.79 -1.44
C THR A 63 17.01 -1.64 -1.49
N LEU A 64 16.40 -1.30 -0.35
CA LEU A 64 15.41 -0.23 -0.24
C LEU A 64 15.97 0.93 0.59
N PHE A 65 15.55 2.14 0.25
CA PHE A 65 15.94 3.39 0.88
C PHE A 65 14.69 4.08 1.43
N PRO A 66 14.13 3.60 2.55
CA PRO A 66 12.94 4.18 3.14
C PRO A 66 13.20 5.58 3.71
N LEU A 67 12.23 6.46 3.49
CA LEU A 67 12.03 7.74 4.15
C LEU A 67 10.62 7.74 4.72
N VAL A 68 10.49 7.96 6.03
CA VAL A 68 9.22 8.14 6.72
C VAL A 68 9.13 9.56 7.25
N LEU A 69 7.94 10.15 7.12
CA LEU A 69 7.61 11.49 7.60
C LEU A 69 6.42 11.41 8.54
N ASP A 70 6.56 12.11 9.67
CA ASP A 70 5.45 12.48 10.52
C ASP A 70 4.80 13.75 9.97
N THR A 71 3.56 13.62 9.54
CA THR A 71 2.82 14.65 8.80
C THR A 71 1.78 15.38 9.66
N ALA A 72 1.59 14.94 10.90
CA ALA A 72 0.62 15.53 11.82
C ALA A 72 1.26 15.83 13.17
N ARG A 73 0.73 16.82 13.90
CA ARG A 73 1.08 17.06 15.31
C ARG A 73 -0.02 16.56 16.21
N ASP A 74 -0.25 15.25 16.17
CA ASP A 74 -1.35 14.56 16.85
C ASP A 74 -0.90 13.80 18.11
N GLY A 75 0.40 13.87 18.44
CA GLY A 75 0.99 13.17 19.57
C GLY A 75 1.38 11.72 19.27
N PHE A 76 1.27 11.30 18.00
CA PHE A 76 1.79 10.02 17.52
C PHE A 76 3.07 10.20 16.74
N CYS A 77 3.80 9.09 16.62
CA CYS A 77 5.00 8.99 15.82
C CYS A 77 4.70 8.19 14.56
N ALA A 78 5.26 8.62 13.45
CA ALA A 78 5.27 7.92 12.17
C ALA A 78 6.35 6.85 12.13
N GLY A 79 6.01 5.65 11.64
CA GLY A 79 6.92 4.52 11.63
C GLY A 79 6.84 3.66 10.37
N VAL A 80 7.97 3.09 9.97
CA VAL A 80 8.07 2.06 8.93
C VAL A 80 9.02 0.95 9.35
N ALA A 81 8.63 -0.30 9.09
CA ALA A 81 9.48 -1.48 9.21
C ALA A 81 9.43 -2.31 7.92
N VAL A 82 10.53 -2.97 7.59
CA VAL A 82 10.66 -3.79 6.37
C VAL A 82 11.19 -5.17 6.75
N TYR A 83 10.54 -6.19 6.22
CA TYR A 83 10.84 -7.60 6.44
C TYR A 83 11.10 -8.30 5.11
N ASP A 84 12.02 -9.26 5.08
CA ASP A 84 12.19 -10.17 3.95
C ASP A 84 11.16 -11.31 3.95
N SER A 85 11.22 -12.18 2.94
CA SER A 85 10.33 -13.34 2.77
C SER A 85 10.38 -14.35 3.92
N ASP A 86 11.48 -14.37 4.67
CA ASP A 86 11.67 -15.25 5.84
C ASP A 86 11.14 -14.60 7.13
N GLY A 87 10.61 -13.38 7.04
CA GLY A 87 10.11 -12.61 8.18
C GLY A 87 11.20 -11.92 8.98
N ASN A 88 12.44 -11.85 8.48
CA ASN A 88 13.52 -11.15 9.17
C ASN A 88 13.46 -9.66 8.87
N GLN A 89 13.67 -8.83 9.89
CA GLN A 89 13.85 -7.39 9.67
C GLN A 89 15.11 -7.14 8.83
N VAL A 90 14.96 -6.36 7.76
CA VAL A 90 16.07 -5.95 6.88
C VAL A 90 16.60 -4.54 7.20
N ILE A 91 15.90 -3.84 8.08
CA ILE A 91 16.30 -2.56 8.68
C ILE A 91 15.67 -2.47 10.07
N ALA A 92 16.35 -1.80 11.01
CA ALA A 92 15.70 -1.40 12.26
C ALA A 92 14.50 -0.49 11.93
N PRO A 93 13.36 -0.60 12.65
CA PRO A 93 12.21 0.26 12.40
C PRO A 93 12.61 1.74 12.45
N LEU A 94 12.26 2.48 11.41
CA LEU A 94 12.44 3.92 11.38
C LEU A 94 11.22 4.56 12.02
N ILE A 95 11.43 5.36 13.06
CA ILE A 95 10.36 6.03 13.81
C ILE A 95 10.73 7.51 13.99
N THR A 96 9.76 8.40 13.78
CA THR A 96 9.91 9.84 13.99
C THR A 96 8.62 10.40 14.60
N CYS A 97 8.74 11.24 15.63
CA CYS A 97 7.61 11.83 16.36
C CYS A 97 7.44 13.34 16.08
N ASP A 98 8.14 13.82 15.04
CA ASP A 98 8.09 15.17 14.49
C ASP A 98 9.19 15.24 13.40
N GLY A 99 8.80 15.36 12.13
CA GLY A 99 9.74 15.49 11.02
C GLY A 99 9.93 14.22 10.20
N GLN A 100 11.19 13.79 9.99
CA GLN A 100 11.50 12.68 9.08
C GLN A 100 12.61 11.77 9.60
N ALA A 101 12.53 10.49 9.25
CA ALA A 101 13.59 9.49 9.44
C ALA A 101 13.85 8.74 8.14
N PHE A 102 15.11 8.41 7.85
CA PHE A 102 15.49 7.69 6.65
C PHE A 102 16.55 6.63 6.97
N GLY A 103 16.69 5.66 6.08
CA GLY A 103 17.70 4.62 6.23
C GLY A 103 17.90 3.81 4.97
N THR A 104 18.64 2.72 5.11
CA THR A 104 18.94 1.79 4.01
C THR A 104 18.83 0.39 4.55
N THR A 105 18.09 -0.47 3.86
CA THR A 105 18.02 -1.88 4.22
C THR A 105 19.36 -2.57 3.94
N ARG A 106 19.65 -3.67 4.62
CA ARG A 106 20.62 -4.62 4.07
C ARG A 106 20.14 -5.14 2.72
N SER A 107 21.02 -5.74 1.93
CA SER A 107 20.61 -6.46 0.74
C SER A 107 19.87 -7.76 1.11
N PHE A 108 18.81 -8.07 0.37
CA PHE A 108 17.98 -9.27 0.56
C PHE A 108 17.40 -9.75 -0.77
N ARG A 109 16.84 -10.97 -0.80
CA ARG A 109 16.17 -11.55 -1.97
C ARG A 109 14.70 -11.85 -1.64
N GLY A 110 13.88 -11.98 -2.67
CA GLY A 110 12.47 -12.30 -2.54
C GLY A 110 11.59 -11.11 -2.15
N ASP A 111 10.47 -11.42 -1.52
CA ASP A 111 9.43 -10.46 -1.20
C ASP A 111 9.87 -9.49 -0.10
N ALA A 112 9.45 -8.23 -0.22
CA ALA A 112 9.61 -7.22 0.82
C ALA A 112 8.24 -6.96 1.44
N THR A 113 8.06 -7.29 2.72
CA THR A 113 6.86 -6.93 3.47
C THR A 113 7.11 -5.64 4.23
N VAL A 114 6.30 -4.63 3.96
CA VAL A 114 6.42 -3.28 4.51
C VAL A 114 5.28 -3.05 5.48
N LEU A 115 5.63 -2.71 6.72
CA LEU A 115 4.71 -2.29 7.76
C LEU A 115 4.78 -0.78 7.88
N LEU A 116 3.68 -0.09 7.56
CA LEU A 116 3.51 1.34 7.85
C LEU A 116 2.65 1.47 9.10
N PHE A 117 3.06 2.32 10.06
CA PHE A 117 2.38 2.38 11.36
C PHE A 117 2.50 3.73 12.08
N GLN A 118 1.52 4.01 12.95
CA GLN A 118 1.57 5.03 14.00
C GLN A 118 1.98 4.39 15.34
N ALA A 119 2.74 5.12 16.15
CA ALA A 119 3.18 4.70 17.48
C ALA A 119 2.97 5.79 18.54
N ASN A 120 2.78 5.42 19.81
CA ASN A 120 2.54 6.35 20.92
C ASN A 120 3.60 6.26 22.05
N GLY A 121 4.82 5.83 21.71
CA GLY A 121 5.89 5.58 22.67
C GLY A 121 5.76 4.30 23.51
N GLN A 122 4.57 3.70 23.60
CA GLN A 122 4.35 2.38 24.21
C GLN A 122 4.30 1.24 23.19
N GLY A 123 3.96 1.53 21.94
CA GLY A 123 3.93 0.55 20.86
C GLY A 123 3.18 1.07 19.64
N ILE A 124 2.90 0.15 18.71
CA ILE A 124 2.05 0.41 17.54
C ILE A 124 0.60 0.59 18.01
N ILE A 125 -0.07 1.58 17.44
CA ILE A 125 -1.45 1.90 17.77
C ILE A 125 -2.39 0.93 17.06
N SER A 126 -3.36 0.37 17.79
CA SER A 126 -4.42 -0.44 17.18
C SER A 126 -5.21 0.39 16.16
N GLY A 127 -5.37 -0.13 14.95
CA GLY A 127 -6.01 0.61 13.86
C GLY A 127 -5.10 1.58 13.10
N GLY A 128 -3.88 1.84 13.59
CA GLY A 128 -2.94 2.77 13.00
C GLY A 128 -1.85 2.09 12.19
N PHE A 129 -2.12 0.97 11.52
CA PHE A 129 -1.10 0.26 10.72
C PHE A 129 -1.71 -0.59 9.61
N TYR A 130 -0.89 -0.88 8.58
CA TYR A 130 -1.14 -1.95 7.61
C TYR A 130 0.17 -2.55 7.09
N PHE A 131 0.04 -3.71 6.44
CA PHE A 131 1.13 -4.40 5.77
C PHE A 131 0.86 -4.50 4.28
N GLU A 132 1.91 -4.30 3.49
CA GLU A 132 1.90 -4.51 2.05
C GLU A 132 3.15 -5.25 1.59
N THR A 133 3.02 -5.97 0.48
CA THR A 133 4.12 -6.78 -0.05
C THR A 133 4.53 -6.27 -1.43
N ILE A 134 5.84 -6.12 -1.61
CA ILE A 134 6.47 -5.88 -2.90
C ILE A 134 7.09 -7.20 -3.36
N PRO A 135 6.56 -7.86 -4.40
CA PRO A 135 7.09 -9.14 -4.86
C PRO A 135 8.55 -9.02 -5.35
N GLY A 136 9.36 -10.05 -5.11
CA GLY A 136 10.78 -10.06 -5.51
C GLY A 136 11.03 -10.35 -7.00
N PHE A 137 10.17 -11.13 -7.65
CA PHE A 137 10.28 -11.51 -9.07
C PHE A 137 11.60 -12.18 -9.52
N ASP A 138 12.38 -12.77 -8.59
CA ASP A 138 13.59 -13.53 -8.91
C ASP A 138 13.34 -14.60 -10.00
N GLY A 139 12.18 -15.27 -9.94
CA GLY A 139 11.76 -16.31 -10.90
C GLY A 139 11.05 -15.80 -12.14
N ASP A 140 10.76 -14.49 -12.24
CA ASP A 140 10.11 -13.87 -13.38
C ASP A 140 10.68 -12.47 -13.69
N PRO A 141 11.90 -12.39 -14.26
CA PRO A 141 12.55 -11.12 -14.57
C PRO A 141 11.72 -10.17 -15.45
N GLY A 142 10.79 -10.68 -16.26
CA GLY A 142 9.93 -9.86 -17.12
C GLY A 142 8.99 -8.94 -16.33
N MET A 143 8.71 -9.27 -15.08
CA MET A 143 7.96 -8.42 -14.14
C MET A 143 8.75 -7.20 -13.67
N ARG A 144 10.08 -7.20 -13.82
CA ARG A 144 10.94 -6.04 -13.53
C ARG A 144 11.03 -5.20 -14.79
N THR A 145 9.93 -4.56 -15.12
CA THR A 145 9.82 -3.68 -16.29
C THR A 145 9.23 -2.35 -15.85
N ALA A 146 9.69 -1.27 -16.47
CA ALA A 146 9.19 0.06 -16.18
C ALA A 146 7.66 0.08 -16.34
N GLY A 147 6.97 0.46 -15.27
CA GLY A 147 5.53 0.44 -15.24
C GLY A 147 4.90 -0.83 -14.63
N THR A 148 5.63 -1.87 -14.23
CA THR A 148 4.99 -2.98 -13.50
C THR A 148 4.79 -2.59 -12.04
N GLY A 149 3.60 -2.84 -11.48
CA GLY A 149 3.31 -2.49 -10.09
C GLY A 149 1.83 -2.49 -9.73
N PHE A 150 1.55 -2.06 -8.50
CA PHE A 150 0.22 -2.01 -7.93
C PHE A 150 0.06 -0.76 -7.07
N HIS A 151 -1.11 -0.12 -7.16
CA HIS A 151 -1.47 1.06 -6.40
C HIS A 151 -2.90 0.94 -5.91
N TRP A 152 -3.13 1.44 -4.69
CA TRP A 152 -4.46 1.74 -4.19
C TRP A 152 -4.44 2.98 -3.30
N ASN A 153 -5.58 3.64 -3.22
CA ASN A 153 -5.78 4.74 -2.29
C ASN A 153 -7.25 4.83 -1.87
N TYR A 154 -7.47 5.11 -0.59
CA TYR A 154 -8.77 5.52 -0.11
C TYR A 154 -8.99 6.99 -0.45
N THR A 155 -10.02 7.23 -1.26
CA THR A 155 -10.45 8.57 -1.69
C THR A 155 -11.24 9.30 -0.59
N ASN A 156 -11.82 8.54 0.33
CA ASN A 156 -12.46 9.00 1.55
C ASN A 156 -12.49 7.83 2.57
N ALA A 157 -13.25 7.94 3.65
CA ALA A 157 -13.29 6.94 4.71
C ALA A 157 -13.73 5.54 4.25
N THR A 158 -14.46 5.41 3.14
CA THR A 158 -15.07 4.15 2.71
C THR A 158 -14.73 3.75 1.27
N ASN A 159 -14.52 4.70 0.38
CA ASN A 159 -14.29 4.45 -1.04
C ASN A 159 -12.80 4.45 -1.37
N PHE A 160 -12.39 3.50 -2.18
CA PHE A 160 -11.01 3.38 -2.66
C PHE A 160 -10.96 3.18 -4.17
N ALA A 161 -9.84 3.58 -4.77
CA ALA A 161 -9.47 3.26 -6.14
C ALA A 161 -8.20 2.41 -6.13
N PHE A 162 -8.01 1.64 -7.20
CA PHE A 162 -6.80 0.85 -7.38
C PHE A 162 -6.47 0.68 -8.86
N ASP A 163 -5.20 0.44 -9.15
CA ASP A 163 -4.72 0.01 -10.44
C ASP A 163 -3.55 -0.97 -10.29
N MET A 164 -3.43 -1.84 -11.28
CA MET A 164 -2.36 -2.80 -11.39
C MET A 164 -1.86 -2.81 -12.82
N THR A 165 -0.55 -2.90 -13.00
CA THR A 165 0.06 -3.09 -14.31
C THR A 165 1.04 -4.23 -14.24
N VAL A 166 0.91 -5.13 -15.20
CA VAL A 166 1.87 -6.21 -15.48
C VAL A 166 2.19 -6.17 -16.96
N PRO A 167 3.29 -6.76 -17.43
CA PRO A 167 3.57 -6.84 -18.85
C PRO A 167 2.38 -7.47 -19.60
N GLY A 168 1.80 -6.73 -20.55
CA GLY A 168 0.67 -7.19 -21.37
C GLY A 168 -0.73 -6.95 -20.79
N ALA A 169 -0.87 -6.50 -19.53
CA ALA A 169 -2.17 -6.14 -18.96
C ALA A 169 -2.15 -4.88 -18.09
N SER A 170 -3.26 -4.16 -18.10
CA SER A 170 -3.56 -3.11 -17.14
C SER A 170 -4.92 -3.37 -16.51
N VAL A 171 -5.00 -3.25 -15.19
CA VAL A 171 -6.25 -3.34 -14.44
C VAL A 171 -6.48 -2.03 -13.72
N GLN A 172 -7.71 -1.54 -13.73
CA GLN A 172 -8.15 -0.38 -12.96
C GLN A 172 -9.47 -0.69 -12.29
N GLY A 173 -9.71 -0.14 -11.12
CA GLY A 173 -10.96 -0.37 -10.43
C GLY A 173 -11.23 0.56 -9.28
N THR A 174 -12.42 0.38 -8.73
CA THR A 174 -12.93 1.13 -7.58
C THR A 174 -13.64 0.18 -6.66
N GLY A 175 -13.60 0.46 -5.37
CA GLY A 175 -14.40 -0.25 -4.40
C GLY A 175 -14.87 0.63 -3.25
N PHE A 176 -15.61 0.00 -2.37
CA PHE A 176 -16.22 0.63 -1.21
C PHE A 176 -16.21 -0.34 -0.02
N HIS A 177 -16.28 0.27 1.16
CA HIS A 177 -16.45 -0.37 2.44
C HIS A 177 -17.76 0.12 3.09
N GLU A 178 -18.70 -0.78 3.29
CA GLU A 178 -19.89 -0.58 4.12
C GLU A 178 -19.55 -0.98 5.55
N THR A 179 -19.84 -0.12 6.53
CA THR A 179 -19.46 -0.34 7.94
C THR A 179 -20.55 -1.01 8.77
N SER A 180 -21.78 -1.14 8.25
CA SER A 180 -22.91 -1.76 8.96
C SER A 180 -23.99 -2.26 7.98
N PRO A 181 -24.01 -3.56 7.61
CA PRO A 181 -23.05 -4.60 8.00
C PRO A 181 -21.65 -4.33 7.42
N ASP A 182 -20.60 -4.86 8.06
CA ASP A 182 -19.24 -4.83 7.48
C ASP A 182 -19.21 -5.65 6.20
N ALA A 183 -19.29 -4.97 5.06
CA ALA A 183 -19.34 -5.57 3.74
C ALA A 183 -18.53 -4.73 2.77
N ARG A 184 -17.94 -5.38 1.77
CA ARG A 184 -17.08 -4.70 0.80
C ARG A 184 -17.48 -5.08 -0.60
N GLY A 185 -17.31 -4.15 -1.51
CA GLY A 185 -17.47 -4.42 -2.92
C GLY A 185 -16.39 -3.73 -3.73
N ALA A 186 -15.95 -4.39 -4.78
CA ALA A 186 -15.03 -3.83 -5.74
C ALA A 186 -15.46 -4.22 -7.14
N ARG A 187 -15.14 -3.35 -8.09
CA ARG A 187 -15.28 -3.60 -9.52
C ARG A 187 -13.99 -3.21 -10.21
N PHE A 188 -13.70 -3.87 -11.32
CA PHE A 188 -12.52 -3.60 -12.11
C PHE A 188 -12.79 -3.77 -13.59
N THR A 189 -11.89 -3.20 -14.37
CA THR A 189 -11.73 -3.41 -15.80
C THR A 189 -10.31 -3.86 -16.06
N ILE A 190 -10.14 -4.89 -16.90
CA ILE A 190 -8.85 -5.33 -17.42
C ILE A 190 -8.76 -4.97 -18.90
N ALA A 191 -7.63 -4.39 -19.29
CA ALA A 191 -7.27 -4.12 -20.67
C ALA A 191 -6.02 -4.92 -21.05
N TRP A 192 -6.04 -5.51 -22.24
CA TRP A 192 -4.85 -6.04 -22.89
C TRP A 192 -4.00 -4.87 -23.37
N THR A 193 -2.70 -4.90 -23.08
CA THR A 193 -1.76 -3.82 -23.45
C THR A 193 -0.63 -4.31 -24.35
N GLY A 194 -0.51 -5.62 -24.60
CA GLY A 194 0.52 -6.20 -25.48
C GLY A 194 0.65 -7.73 -25.36
N GLY A 195 1.31 -8.36 -26.33
CA GLY A 195 1.55 -9.81 -26.36
C GLY A 195 0.56 -10.62 -27.22
N SER A 196 0.76 -11.93 -27.35
CA SER A 196 -0.05 -12.78 -28.24
C SER A 196 -1.21 -13.50 -27.55
N SER A 197 -1.30 -13.42 -26.23
CA SER A 197 -2.25 -14.20 -25.42
C SER A 197 -3.25 -13.30 -24.73
N CYS A 198 -4.43 -13.86 -24.42
CA CYS A 198 -5.38 -13.19 -23.54
C CYS A 198 -4.82 -13.07 -22.13
N VAL A 199 -5.23 -12.02 -21.46
CA VAL A 199 -4.90 -11.70 -20.07
C VAL A 199 -6.14 -11.83 -19.21
N GLN A 200 -5.93 -12.21 -17.95
CA GLN A 200 -7.00 -12.45 -16.99
C GLN A 200 -6.75 -11.64 -15.73
N ALA A 201 -7.81 -11.11 -15.12
CA ALA A 201 -7.76 -10.65 -13.75
C ALA A 201 -8.97 -11.11 -12.97
N ASP A 202 -8.82 -11.21 -11.66
CA ASP A 202 -9.91 -11.54 -10.77
C ASP A 202 -9.77 -10.87 -9.39
N ILE A 203 -10.91 -10.59 -8.74
CA ILE A 203 -10.94 -9.98 -7.39
C ILE A 203 -11.55 -10.92 -6.37
N GLN A 204 -10.83 -11.28 -5.31
CA GLN A 204 -11.34 -12.13 -4.24
C GLN A 204 -11.44 -11.37 -2.91
N GLY A 205 -12.31 -11.85 -2.02
CA GLY A 205 -12.17 -11.56 -0.60
C GLY A 205 -11.05 -12.40 0.01
N GLU A 206 -10.53 -12.00 1.17
CA GLU A 206 -9.47 -12.77 1.83
C GLU A 206 -9.97 -14.13 2.33
N GLU A 207 -11.22 -14.23 2.80
CA GLU A 207 -11.92 -15.50 3.01
C GLU A 207 -13.46 -15.32 3.07
N PRO A 208 -14.25 -16.32 2.62
CA PRO A 208 -13.86 -17.43 1.76
C PRO A 208 -13.81 -17.01 0.28
N THR A 209 -12.97 -17.68 -0.51
CA THR A 209 -12.93 -17.58 -1.97
C THR A 209 -14.32 -17.83 -2.55
N ILE A 210 -14.92 -16.83 -3.21
CA ILE A 210 -16.24 -16.97 -3.87
C ILE A 210 -16.01 -17.55 -5.28
N PRO A 211 -16.49 -18.77 -5.60
CA PRO A 211 -16.31 -19.35 -6.93
C PRO A 211 -17.16 -18.65 -7.99
N GLY A 212 -16.57 -18.32 -9.14
CA GLY A 212 -17.28 -18.14 -10.42
C GLY A 212 -17.88 -16.77 -10.75
N GLY A 213 -17.56 -15.69 -10.01
CA GLY A 213 -18.23 -14.39 -10.22
C GLY A 213 -17.35 -13.17 -10.51
N ASN A 214 -16.04 -13.30 -10.38
CA ASN A 214 -15.14 -12.16 -10.21
C ASN A 214 -13.97 -12.11 -11.20
N THR A 215 -13.99 -12.95 -12.24
CA THR A 215 -12.93 -13.06 -13.25
C THR A 215 -13.32 -12.32 -14.51
N ALA A 216 -12.38 -11.59 -15.11
CA ALA A 216 -12.52 -10.99 -16.42
C ALA A 216 -11.30 -11.30 -17.29
N VAL A 217 -11.53 -11.35 -18.60
CA VAL A 217 -10.50 -11.64 -19.60
C VAL A 217 -10.48 -10.53 -20.64
N ALA A 218 -9.29 -10.15 -21.11
CA ALA A 218 -9.10 -9.28 -22.27
C ALA A 218 -8.13 -9.93 -23.25
N CYS A 219 -8.42 -9.86 -24.55
CA CYS A 219 -7.62 -10.52 -25.59
C CYS A 219 -7.10 -9.49 -26.62
N PRO A 220 -6.06 -9.82 -27.40
CA PRO A 220 -5.66 -9.01 -28.55
C PRO A 220 -6.86 -8.71 -29.45
N PHE A 221 -7.03 -7.43 -29.81
CA PHE A 221 -8.14 -6.94 -30.65
C PHE A 221 -9.55 -7.13 -30.06
N GLY A 222 -9.66 -7.56 -28.80
CA GLY A 222 -10.92 -7.66 -28.06
C GLY A 222 -11.23 -6.41 -27.24
N SER A 223 -12.47 -6.32 -26.77
CA SER A 223 -12.87 -5.31 -25.79
C SER A 223 -12.24 -5.59 -24.41
N PRO A 224 -12.04 -4.56 -23.57
CA PRO A 224 -11.67 -4.74 -22.17
C PRO A 224 -12.68 -5.66 -21.45
N GLY A 225 -12.17 -6.50 -20.55
CA GLY A 225 -13.00 -7.30 -19.66
C GLY A 225 -13.36 -6.53 -18.40
N SER A 226 -14.46 -6.87 -17.72
CA SER A 226 -14.82 -6.29 -16.43
C SER A 226 -15.36 -7.34 -15.46
N GLY A 227 -15.08 -7.15 -14.17
CA GLY A 227 -15.59 -7.99 -13.10
C GLY A 227 -15.99 -7.18 -11.88
N SER A 228 -16.81 -7.77 -11.02
CA SER A 228 -17.19 -7.15 -9.74
C SER A 228 -17.49 -8.21 -8.71
N LEU A 229 -17.13 -7.95 -7.46
CA LEU A 229 -17.46 -8.79 -6.32
C LEU A 229 -17.99 -7.92 -5.18
N ARG A 230 -18.93 -8.46 -4.39
CA ARG A 230 -19.53 -7.83 -3.20
C ARG A 230 -19.52 -8.83 -2.04
N ASN A 231 -19.78 -8.33 -0.84
CA ASN A 231 -19.82 -9.09 0.40
C ASN A 231 -18.50 -9.82 0.70
N MET A 232 -17.38 -9.21 0.34
CA MET A 232 -16.05 -9.68 0.76
C MET A 232 -15.83 -9.34 2.23
N HIS A 233 -14.93 -10.06 2.92
CA HIS A 233 -14.50 -9.79 4.29
C HIS A 233 -12.96 -9.70 4.38
N ASN A 234 -12.46 -9.08 5.46
CA ASN A 234 -11.06 -8.76 5.78
C ASN A 234 -10.27 -7.88 4.78
N GLY A 235 -10.25 -8.17 3.48
CA GLY A 235 -9.57 -7.36 2.46
C GLY A 235 -10.10 -7.59 1.05
N VAL A 236 -9.56 -6.84 0.08
CA VAL A 236 -9.77 -7.09 -1.36
C VAL A 236 -8.44 -7.52 -1.96
N VAL A 237 -8.43 -8.68 -2.60
CA VAL A 237 -7.26 -9.23 -3.29
C VAL A 237 -7.51 -9.16 -4.78
N LEU A 238 -6.70 -8.38 -5.50
CA LEU A 238 -6.67 -8.35 -6.95
C LEU A 238 -5.55 -9.26 -7.45
N ARG A 239 -5.85 -10.13 -8.41
CA ARG A 239 -4.87 -10.95 -9.11
C ARG A 239 -4.94 -10.69 -10.60
N THR A 240 -3.79 -10.59 -11.24
CA THR A 240 -3.68 -10.41 -12.70
C THR A 240 -2.69 -11.41 -13.27
N PHE A 241 -3.04 -12.01 -14.41
CA PHE A 241 -2.29 -13.05 -15.11
C PHE A 241 -2.13 -12.66 -16.58
N ALA A 242 -0.89 -12.68 -17.08
CA ALA A 242 -0.55 -12.36 -18.47
C ALA A 242 0.59 -13.27 -18.97
N GLY A 243 0.24 -14.38 -19.63
CA GLY A 243 1.23 -15.38 -20.01
C GLY A 243 1.83 -16.06 -18.77
N SER A 244 3.16 -15.99 -18.60
CA SER A 244 3.85 -16.46 -17.39
C SER A 244 3.79 -15.46 -16.22
N HIS A 245 3.38 -14.22 -16.49
CA HIS A 245 3.38 -13.14 -15.50
C HIS A 245 2.17 -13.23 -14.59
N ALA A 246 2.40 -13.13 -13.28
CA ALA A 246 1.35 -13.08 -12.28
C ALA A 246 1.65 -11.98 -11.25
N LEU A 247 0.62 -11.22 -10.89
CA LEU A 247 0.73 -10.23 -9.82
C LEU A 247 -0.49 -10.25 -8.93
N ASN A 248 -0.21 -10.22 -7.62
CA ASN A 248 -1.22 -10.13 -6.57
C ASN A 248 -1.04 -8.79 -5.85
N GLY A 249 -2.16 -8.11 -5.63
CA GLY A 249 -2.25 -6.87 -4.90
C GLY A 249 -3.32 -6.98 -3.83
N ARG A 250 -3.05 -6.46 -2.64
CA ARG A 250 -3.96 -6.45 -1.52
C ARG A 250 -4.40 -5.03 -1.21
N ILE A 251 -5.67 -4.83 -0.91
CA ILE A 251 -6.18 -3.58 -0.37
C ILE A 251 -6.62 -3.90 1.07
N PRO A 252 -5.87 -3.43 2.08
CA PRO A 252 -6.17 -3.70 3.47
C PRO A 252 -7.38 -2.86 3.87
N MET A 253 -8.17 -3.38 4.81
CA MET A 253 -9.23 -2.56 5.37
C MET A 253 -8.76 -1.85 6.63
N PRO A 254 -9.09 -0.56 6.76
CA PRO A 254 -8.95 0.19 7.99
C PRO A 254 -9.81 -0.41 9.08
N PHE A 255 -9.32 -0.38 10.31
CA PHE A 255 -10.12 -0.76 11.46
C PHE A 255 -11.25 0.28 11.65
N THR A 256 -12.47 -0.20 11.80
CA THR A 256 -13.58 0.61 12.30
C THR A 256 -13.62 0.46 13.81
N PHE A 257 -13.44 1.55 14.56
CA PHE A 257 -13.84 1.55 15.96
C PHE A 257 -15.35 1.37 15.99
N ALA A 258 -15.83 0.29 16.60
CA ALA A 258 -17.22 0.19 16.97
C ALA A 258 -17.50 1.34 17.94
N SER A 259 -18.35 2.28 17.53
CA SER A 259 -18.87 3.34 18.39
C SER A 259 -19.79 2.76 19.46
#